data_AF-A0A920G6J7-F1
#
_entry.id   AF-A0A920G6J7-F1
#
_cell.length_a   1.000
_cell.length_b   1.000
_cell.length_c   1.000
_cell.angle_alpha   90.00
_cell.angle_beta   90.00
_cell.angle_gamma   90.00
#
_symmetry.space_group_name_H-M   'P 1'
#
loop_
_entity.id
_entity.type
_entity.pdbx_description
1 polymer ?
#
loop_
_entity_poly.entity_id
_entity_poly.type
_entity_poly.pdbx_seq_one_letter_code
_entity_poly.pdbx_strand_id
1 'polypeptide(L)' 'MQGWMFSRLSPCDPAPFLSQENVVLLPHVGSATASTRLAMVNRALENLHAGMAGQALPYCANPEVYPISDS' A
#
# COMPACT_ATOMS: atom_id res chain seq x y z
N MET A 1 -31.29 -10.89 7.10
CA MET A 1 -30.10 -10.14 7.54
C MET A 1 -29.02 -11.17 7.86
N GLN A 2 -28.17 -11.51 6.88
CA GLN A 2 -27.21 -12.60 7.01
C GLN A 2 -25.86 -12.00 7.41
N GLY A 3 -25.37 -12.45 8.57
CA GLY A 3 -24.17 -11.98 9.23
C GLY A 3 -22.93 -12.27 8.39
N TRP A 4 -22.02 -11.30 8.44
CA TRP A 4 -20.70 -11.35 7.86
C TRP A 4 -19.90 -12.51 8.46
N MET A 5 -19.95 -13.69 7.82
CA MET A 5 -19.08 -14.83 8.13
C MET A 5 -17.71 -14.58 7.48
N PHE A 6 -16.90 -13.74 8.10
CA PHE A 6 -15.45 -13.90 8.02
C PHE A 6 -15.10 -15.11 8.88
N SER A 7 -14.94 -16.27 8.25
CA SER A 7 -14.32 -17.43 8.89
C SER A 7 -12.96 -16.99 9.44
N ARG A 8 -12.89 -16.94 10.76
CA ARG A 8 -11.68 -16.68 11.54
C ARG A 8 -10.74 -17.85 11.30
N LEU A 9 -9.91 -17.76 10.26
CA LEU A 9 -8.75 -18.64 10.13
C LEU A 9 -7.96 -18.49 11.42
N SER A 10 -7.88 -19.56 12.20
CA SER A 10 -7.05 -19.57 13.40
C SER A 10 -5.59 -19.42 12.95
N PRO A 11 -4.71 -18.75 13.73
CA PRO A 11 -3.32 -18.50 13.33
C PRO A 11 -2.48 -19.75 13.02
N CYS A 12 -3.01 -20.94 13.30
CA CYS A 12 -2.34 -22.22 13.26
C CYS A 12 -2.85 -23.19 12.17
N ASP A 13 -3.86 -22.82 11.37
CA ASP A 13 -4.27 -23.68 10.26
C ASP A 13 -3.31 -23.44 9.08
N PRO A 14 -2.56 -24.46 8.62
CA PRO A 14 -1.73 -24.29 7.46
C PRO A 14 -2.65 -23.97 6.27
N ALA A 15 -2.52 -22.75 5.73
CA ALA A 15 -3.24 -22.32 4.56
C ALA A 15 -3.11 -23.41 3.47
N PRO A 16 -4.17 -23.74 2.72
CA PRO A 16 -4.21 -24.87 1.78
C PRO A 16 -3.09 -24.88 0.73
N PHE A 17 -2.42 -23.74 0.54
CA PHE A 17 -1.28 -23.58 -0.36
C PHE A 17 0.08 -23.97 0.24
N LEU A 18 0.18 -24.21 1.55
CA LEU A 18 1.44 -24.59 2.20
C LEU A 18 1.87 -26.03 1.89
N SER A 19 0.94 -26.89 1.44
CA SER A 19 1.23 -28.28 1.04
C SER A 19 1.51 -28.46 -0.45
N GLN A 20 1.52 -27.38 -1.25
CA GLN A 20 1.69 -27.44 -2.70
C GLN A 20 3.16 -27.25 -3.08
N GLU A 21 3.75 -28.19 -3.81
CA GLU A 21 5.16 -28.16 -4.22
C GLU A 21 5.45 -27.14 -5.34
N ASN A 22 4.41 -26.72 -6.07
CA ASN A 22 4.49 -25.82 -7.21
C ASN A 22 4.20 -24.35 -6.86
N VAL A 23 4.16 -23.99 -5.58
CA VAL A 23 3.79 -22.66 -5.09
C VAL A 23 4.86 -22.11 -4.17
N VAL A 24 5.20 -20.83 -4.35
CA VAL A 24 6.05 -20.06 -3.44
C VAL A 24 5.22 -18.95 -2.81
N LEU A 25 5.15 -18.92 -1.48
CA LEU A 25 4.48 -17.88 -0.71
C LEU A 25 5.52 -16.89 -0.17
N LEU A 26 5.24 -15.59 -0.33
CA LEU A 26 6.07 -14.52 0.19
C LEU A 26 5.25 -13.66 1.15
N PRO A 27 5.79 -13.24 2.31
CA PRO A 27 5.06 -12.45 3.30
C PRO A 27 4.94 -10.97 2.90
N HIS A 28 4.35 -10.69 1.73
CA HIS A 28 4.17 -9.34 1.18
C HIS A 28 5.46 -8.49 1.17
N VAL A 29 6.60 -9.10 0.83
CA VAL A 29 7.93 -8.47 0.86
C VAL A 29 8.35 -7.83 -0.46
N GLY A 30 7.43 -7.64 -1.41
CA GLY A 30 7.75 -7.12 -2.75
C GLY A 30 8.41 -5.75 -2.76
N SER A 31 8.06 -4.86 -1.82
CA SER A 31 8.66 -3.53 -1.65
C SER A 31 9.72 -3.47 -0.54
N ALA A 32 10.08 -4.61 0.07
CA ALA A 32 10.88 -4.66 1.30
C ALA A 32 12.40 -4.53 1.10
N THR A 33 12.83 -3.74 0.13
CA THR A 33 14.26 -3.36 -0.02
C THR A 33 14.53 -2.05 0.73
N ALA A 34 15.77 -1.86 1.20
CA ALA A 34 16.15 -0.63 1.89
C ALA A 34 15.97 0.62 1.00
N SER A 35 16.37 0.52 -0.27
CA SER A 35 16.24 1.62 -1.24
C SER A 35 14.78 1.98 -1.52
N THR A 36 13.91 0.99 -1.75
CA THR A 36 12.49 1.22 -2.02
C THR A 36 11.79 1.82 -0.81
N ARG A 37 12.04 1.28 0.40
CA ARG A 37 11.45 1.82 1.63
C ARG A 37 11.91 3.25 1.93
N LEU A 38 13.19 3.56 1.71
CA LEU A 38 13.70 4.93 1.88
C LEU A 38 13.02 5.89 0.88
N ALA A 39 12.88 5.49 -0.38
CA ALA A 39 12.19 6.29 -1.39
C ALA A 39 10.71 6.52 -1.02
N MET A 40 10.01 5.50 -0.49
CA MET A 40 8.63 5.64 -0.03
C MET A 40 8.51 6.64 1.13
N VAL A 41 9.41 6.59 2.11
CA VAL A 41 9.44 7.54 3.24
C VAL A 41 9.67 8.96 2.75
N ASN A 42 10.64 9.16 1.85
CA ASN A 42 10.93 10.49 1.30
C ASN A 42 9.71 11.07 0.57
N ARG A 43 9.05 10.29 -0.28
CA ARG A 43 7.83 10.71 -0.99
C ARG A 43 6.69 11.06 -0.03
N ALA A 44 6.51 10.27 1.02
CA ALA A 44 5.49 10.55 2.04
C ALA A 44 5.78 11.87 2.76
N LEU A 45 7.05 12.14 3.09
CA LEU A 45 7.47 13.36 3.76
C LEU A 45 7.32 14.59 2.84
N GLU A 46 7.68 14.47 1.57
CA GLU A 46 7.50 15.51 0.55
C GLU A 46 6.02 15.87 0.37
N ASN A 47 5.14 14.87 0.25
CA ASN A 47 3.69 15.09 0.18
C ASN A 47 3.13 15.73 1.45
N LEU A 48 3.55 15.26 2.63
CA LEU A 48 3.08 15.83 3.90
C LEU A 48 3.48 17.29 4.03
N HIS A 49 4.73 17.61 3.72
CA HIS A 49 5.24 18.98 3.75
C HIS A 49 4.47 19.89 2.79
N ALA A 50 4.29 19.48 1.52
CA ALA A 50 3.52 20.24 0.54
C ALA A 50 2.06 20.45 0.98
N GLY A 51 1.42 19.40 1.49
CA GLY A 51 0.04 19.46 1.98
C GLY A 51 -0.13 20.42 3.17
N MET A 52 0.83 20.42 4.11
CA MET A 52 0.82 21.36 5.24
C MET A 52 1.07 22.81 4.80
N ALA A 53 1.80 23.01 3.71
CA ALA A 53 2.04 24.32 3.11
C ALA A 53 0.86 24.81 2.23
N GLY A 54 -0.20 24.02 2.08
CA GLY A 54 -1.32 24.33 1.16
C GLY A 54 -0.94 24.26 -0.32
N GLN A 55 0.16 23.58 -0.65
CA GLN A 55 0.64 23.38 -2.01
C GLN A 55 0.09 22.07 -2.60
N ALA A 56 0.09 21.96 -3.93
CA ALA A 56 -0.26 20.70 -4.59
C ALA A 56 0.74 19.60 -4.23
N LEU A 57 0.24 18.38 -3.97
CA LEU A 57 1.05 17.24 -3.58
C LEU A 57 1.87 16.74 -4.78
N PRO A 58 3.20 16.63 -4.68
CA PRO A 58 4.05 16.16 -5.78
C PRO A 58 3.77 14.72 -6.22
N TYR A 59 3.31 13.85 -5.31
CA TYR A 59 2.87 12.49 -5.62
C TYR A 59 1.41 12.28 -5.21
N CYS A 60 0.51 13.09 -5.77
CA CYS A 60 -0.92 12.96 -5.53
C CYS A 60 -1.49 11.70 -6.19
N ALA A 61 -2.30 10.93 -5.47
CA ALA A 61 -2.93 9.72 -5.98
C ALA A 61 -4.07 10.03 -6.97
N ASN A 62 -4.67 11.21 -6.84
CA ASN A 62 -5.82 11.69 -7.59
C ASN A 62 -5.58 13.15 -8.04
N PRO A 63 -4.67 13.37 -9.02
CA PRO A 63 -4.27 14.72 -9.46
C PRO A 63 -5.42 15.54 -10.05
N GLU A 64 -6.50 14.91 -10.49
CA GLU A 64 -7.71 15.57 -11.04
C GLU A 64 -8.44 16.48 -10.04
N VAL A 65 -8.13 16.40 -8.74
CA VAL A 65 -8.69 17.31 -7.74
C VAL A 65 -8.08 18.71 -7.78
N TYR A 66 -6.92 18.86 -8.44
CA TYR A 66 -6.31 20.16 -8.64
C TYR A 66 -6.94 20.85 -9.85
N PRO A 67 -7.14 22.18 -9.78
CA PRO A 67 -7.56 22.93 -10.95
C PRO A 67 -6.59 22.65 -12.10
N ILE A 68 -7.12 22.44 -13.30
CA ILE A 68 -6.30 22.41 -14.51
C ILE A 68 -5.66 23.80 -14.59
N SER A 69 -4.35 23.87 -14.37
CA SER A 69 -3.60 25.08 -14.65
C SER A 69 -3.51 25.20 -16.16
N ASP A 70 -4.46 25.92 -16.76
CA ASP A 70 -4.36 26.37 -18.14
C ASP A 70 -3.10 27.26 -18.20
N SER A 71 -2.03 26.70 -18.75
CA SER A 71 -0.74 27.35 -18.98
C SER A 71 -0.85 28.47 -20.01
#